data_AF-K9J1C2-F1
#
_entry.id   AF-K9J1C2-F1
#
_cell.length_a   1.000
_cell.length_b   1.000
_cell.length_c   1.000
_cell.angle_alpha   90.00
_cell.angle_beta   90.00
_cell.angle_gamma   90.00
#
_symmetry.space_group_name_H-M   'P 1'
#
loop_
_entity.id
_entity.type
_entity.pdbx_description
1 polymer ?
#
loop_
_entity_poly.entity_id
_entity_poly.type
_entity_poly.pdbx_seq_one_letter_code
_entity_poly.pdbx_strand_id
1 'polypeptide(L)'
;MNRGGSSPSAAANYLLCTNCRKVLRKDKKIRVSQPLTRGPSAFIPEKEVIQANTVDERTNFLVEEYSTSGRLDNITQVMSLHTQYLESFLRSQFYMLRMDGPLPLPHRHYIAIMAAARHQCSYLINMHVDEFLKTGGIAEWLNGLEYVPQRLKNLNEINKLLAHRPWLITKEHIQKLVKTGENNWSLPELVHAVVLLAHFHALASFVFGSGINPERDPEISNGFRLISVNNFCVCDLANDNNIENASLTGNNFGIVDSLSELEALMERMKRLQEEREDEDTSQEEMTTRFEKEKKESLFVVSGDTFHSFPHSDFEDDMIITSDVSRYIEDPSFGYEDFARRGEEHLPTFRAQDYTWENHGFSLVNRLYSDIGHLLDEKFRMVYSLTYNTMATHEDADTTMLHRALFNYVHCMFGIRYDDYDYGEVNQLLERSLKVYIKTVACYPERTTKRMYDSYWRQFKHSEKVHVNLLLMEARMQAELLYVLRAITRHLT
;
A
#
# COMPACT_ATOMS: atom_id res chain seq x y z
N MET A 1 60.21 -25.59 -37.70
CA MET A 1 59.03 -25.56 -38.59
C MET A 1 57.98 -26.51 -38.02
N ASN A 2 56.75 -26.02 -37.89
CA ASN A 2 55.48 -26.68 -37.51
C ASN A 2 55.40 -27.35 -36.13
N ARG A 3 54.72 -26.75 -35.14
CA ARG A 3 53.27 -26.53 -34.92
C ARG A 3 52.59 -27.75 -34.29
N GLY A 4 52.16 -27.58 -33.04
CA GLY A 4 51.34 -28.53 -32.29
C GLY A 4 51.13 -28.08 -30.84
N GLY A 5 50.65 -26.84 -30.65
CA GLY A 5 50.25 -26.35 -29.33
C GLY A 5 48.88 -26.89 -28.97
N SER A 6 48.84 -27.79 -27.98
CA SER A 6 47.62 -28.21 -27.29
C SER A 6 47.28 -27.17 -26.22
N SER A 7 46.29 -26.32 -26.50
CA SER A 7 45.63 -25.50 -25.47
C SER A 7 44.60 -26.36 -24.72
N PRO A 8 44.50 -26.25 -23.38
CA PRO A 8 43.43 -26.90 -22.63
C PRO A 8 42.09 -26.23 -22.96
N SER A 9 41.10 -27.07 -23.23
CA SER A 9 39.68 -26.72 -23.40
C SER A 9 39.20 -25.85 -22.22
N ALA A 10 39.01 -24.57 -22.47
CA ALA A 10 38.21 -23.71 -21.60
C ALA A 10 36.76 -24.20 -21.68
N ALA A 11 36.25 -24.82 -20.61
CA ALA A 11 34.83 -25.08 -20.43
C ALA A 11 34.09 -23.73 -20.39
N ALA A 12 33.64 -23.25 -21.54
CA ALA A 12 32.78 -22.09 -21.64
C ALA A 12 31.38 -22.49 -21.18
N ASN A 13 31.02 -22.14 -19.94
CA ASN A 13 29.66 -22.26 -19.42
C ASN A 13 28.76 -21.29 -20.19
N TYR A 14 28.09 -21.80 -21.23
CA TYR A 14 27.04 -21.10 -21.94
C TYR A 14 25.73 -21.24 -21.15
N LEU A 15 25.09 -20.13 -20.80
CA LEU A 15 23.74 -20.12 -20.24
C LEU A 15 22.73 -20.05 -21.39
N LEU A 16 21.76 -20.95 -21.42
CA LEU A 16 20.65 -20.94 -22.37
C LEU A 16 19.44 -20.27 -21.70
N CYS A 17 18.83 -19.29 -22.35
CA CYS A 17 17.57 -18.74 -21.88
C CYS A 17 16.46 -19.81 -21.98
N THR A 18 15.75 -20.07 -20.88
CA THR A 18 14.66 -21.05 -20.79
C THR A 18 13.45 -20.65 -21.65
N ASN A 19 13.17 -19.36 -21.80
CA ASN A 19 12.07 -18.82 -22.62
C ASN A 19 12.32 -18.89 -24.14
N CYS A 20 13.50 -18.51 -24.62
CA CYS A 20 13.76 -18.40 -26.08
C CYS A 20 14.87 -19.32 -26.63
N ARG A 21 15.48 -20.16 -25.79
CA ARG A 21 16.54 -21.14 -26.12
C ARG A 21 17.78 -20.55 -26.80
N LYS A 22 18.07 -19.26 -26.61
CA LYS A 22 19.27 -18.59 -27.14
C LYS A 22 20.44 -18.66 -26.15
N VAL A 23 21.66 -18.81 -26.69
CA VAL A 23 22.93 -18.87 -25.95
C VAL A 23 23.37 -17.48 -25.51
N LEU A 24 23.44 -17.24 -24.19
CA LEU A 24 24.00 -16.03 -23.59
C LEU A 24 25.52 -16.17 -23.47
N ARG A 25 26.27 -15.24 -24.09
CA ARG A 25 27.71 -15.08 -23.86
C ARG A 25 27.92 -14.10 -22.72
N LYS A 26 28.67 -14.48 -21.67
CA LYS A 26 29.16 -13.52 -20.68
C LYS A 26 30.07 -12.49 -21.36
N ASP A 27 29.96 -11.25 -20.91
CA ASP A 27 30.77 -10.07 -21.26
C ASP A 27 30.47 -9.34 -22.56
N LYS A 28 29.24 -8.82 -22.70
CA LYS A 28 29.02 -7.54 -23.40
C LYS A 28 28.03 -6.68 -22.63
N LYS A 29 28.44 -5.43 -22.33
CA LYS A 29 27.55 -4.35 -21.92
C LYS A 29 26.54 -4.11 -23.06
N ILE A 30 25.33 -4.61 -22.93
CA ILE A 30 24.27 -4.43 -23.93
C ILE A 30 23.43 -3.23 -23.52
N ARG A 31 23.22 -2.29 -24.46
CA ARG A 31 22.25 -1.21 -24.32
C ARG A 31 20.85 -1.82 -24.42
N VAL A 32 20.12 -1.86 -23.31
CA VAL A 32 18.71 -2.26 -23.30
C VAL A 32 17.87 -0.99 -23.27
N SER A 33 16.98 -0.82 -24.25
CA SER A 33 15.96 0.23 -24.25
C SER A 33 14.88 -0.13 -23.23
N GLN A 34 14.69 0.71 -22.21
CA GLN A 34 13.62 0.52 -21.25
C GLN A 34 12.27 0.84 -21.90
N PRO A 35 11.16 0.15 -21.56
CA PRO A 35 9.83 0.66 -21.85
C PRO A 35 9.75 2.05 -21.20
N LEU A 36 9.54 3.09 -22.01
CA LEU A 36 9.31 4.44 -21.51
C LEU A 36 8.05 4.37 -20.64
N THR A 37 8.20 4.34 -19.31
CA THR A 37 7.08 4.58 -18.41
C THR A 37 6.61 6.01 -18.65
N ARG A 38 5.53 6.14 -19.42
CA ARG A 38 4.97 7.41 -19.88
C ARG A 38 4.16 8.07 -18.76
N GLY A 39 4.68 8.21 -17.54
CA GLY A 39 4.01 9.01 -16.51
C GLY A 39 4.14 8.49 -15.08
N PRO A 40 3.50 9.17 -14.12
CA PRO A 40 3.61 8.87 -12.69
C PRO A 40 2.86 7.59 -12.26
N SER A 41 1.89 7.10 -13.05
CA SER A 41 1.14 5.88 -12.80
C SER A 41 1.10 4.98 -14.04
N ALA A 42 1.13 3.66 -13.85
CA ALA A 42 0.87 2.66 -14.86
C ALA A 42 -0.64 2.40 -15.08
N PHE A 43 -1.49 2.85 -14.16
CA PHE A 43 -2.94 2.62 -14.21
C PHE A 43 -3.69 3.83 -14.77
N ILE A 44 -3.15 5.03 -14.58
CA ILE A 44 -3.78 6.30 -14.93
C ILE A 44 -3.05 6.93 -16.13
N PRO A 45 -3.76 7.36 -17.19
CA PRO A 45 -3.13 8.04 -18.32
C PRO A 45 -2.35 9.30 -17.91
N GLU A 46 -1.13 9.49 -18.45
CA GLU A 46 -0.23 10.62 -18.12
C GLU A 46 -0.91 11.99 -18.17
N LYS A 47 -1.74 12.17 -19.20
CA LYS A 47 -2.42 13.44 -19.48
C LYS A 47 -3.39 13.82 -18.37
N GLU A 48 -4.05 12.87 -17.74
CA GLU A 48 -5.01 13.14 -16.67
C GLU A 48 -4.30 13.60 -15.39
N VAL A 49 -3.15 12.99 -15.10
CA VAL A 49 -2.34 13.36 -13.94
C VAL A 49 -1.65 14.72 -14.17
N ILE A 50 -1.09 14.95 -15.37
CA ILE A 50 -0.46 16.23 -15.72
C ILE A 50 -1.47 17.38 -15.74
N GLN A 51 -2.68 17.17 -16.27
CA GLN A 51 -3.71 18.22 -16.28
C GLN A 51 -4.06 18.68 -14.86
N ALA A 52 -4.14 17.77 -13.90
CA ALA A 52 -4.32 18.14 -12.50
C ALA A 52 -3.11 18.90 -11.91
N ASN A 53 -1.87 18.50 -12.28
CA ASN A 53 -0.64 19.12 -11.80
C ASN A 53 -0.34 20.51 -12.38
N THR A 54 -0.67 20.76 -13.66
CA THR A 54 -0.31 22.02 -14.35
C THR A 54 -1.18 23.21 -13.97
N VAL A 55 -2.27 23.00 -13.25
CA VAL A 55 -3.31 24.03 -13.01
C VAL A 55 -3.27 24.56 -11.58
N ASP A 56 -2.52 23.94 -10.65
CA ASP A 56 -2.59 24.28 -9.23
C ASP A 56 -1.27 24.85 -8.68
N GLU A 57 -1.15 26.17 -8.66
CA GLU A 57 -0.05 26.90 -7.98
C GLU A 57 0.11 26.46 -6.52
N ARG A 58 -1.00 26.06 -5.87
CA ARG A 58 -1.02 25.56 -4.50
C ARG A 58 -0.24 24.25 -4.36
N THR A 59 -0.38 23.30 -5.29
CA THR A 59 0.39 22.05 -5.26
C THR A 59 1.90 22.30 -5.32
N ASN A 60 2.34 23.21 -6.19
CA ASN A 60 3.77 23.57 -6.26
C ASN A 60 4.26 24.23 -4.98
N PHE A 61 3.46 25.13 -4.40
CA PHE A 61 3.79 25.77 -3.11
C PHE A 61 3.91 24.75 -1.98
N LEU A 62 2.96 23.80 -1.88
CA LEU A 62 3.01 22.73 -0.88
C LEU A 62 4.27 21.85 -1.04
N VAL A 63 4.67 21.56 -2.27
CA VAL A 63 5.89 20.79 -2.53
C VAL A 63 7.13 21.59 -2.18
N GLU A 64 7.18 22.89 -2.48
CA GLU A 64 8.29 23.75 -2.08
C GLU A 64 8.41 23.83 -0.55
N GLU A 65 7.28 23.89 0.16
CA GLU A 65 7.24 23.97 1.62
C GLU A 65 7.66 22.64 2.29
N TYR A 66 7.21 21.50 1.76
CA TYR A 66 7.32 20.21 2.44
C TYR A 66 8.27 19.19 1.79
N SER A 67 8.75 19.41 0.55
CA SER A 67 9.66 18.49 -0.16
C SER A 67 11.11 18.95 -0.16
N THR A 68 12.02 18.06 0.25
CA THR A 68 13.47 18.34 0.26
C THR A 68 14.13 18.22 -1.10
N SER A 69 13.50 17.52 -2.06
CA SER A 69 14.06 17.33 -3.40
C SER A 69 13.77 18.51 -4.34
N GLY A 70 12.83 19.38 -3.95
CA GLY A 70 12.25 20.41 -4.82
C GLY A 70 11.56 19.83 -6.06
N ARG A 71 11.30 18.52 -6.09
CA ARG A 71 10.67 17.79 -7.20
C ARG A 71 9.40 17.11 -6.72
N LEU A 72 8.41 17.11 -7.61
CA LEU A 72 7.18 16.35 -7.52
C LEU A 72 7.48 14.88 -7.80
N ASP A 73 7.62 14.07 -6.75
CA ASP A 73 7.67 12.61 -6.90
C ASP A 73 6.33 12.06 -7.43
N ASN A 74 6.34 10.83 -7.95
CA ASN A 74 5.18 10.25 -8.61
C ASN A 74 4.01 10.00 -7.64
N ILE A 75 4.26 9.77 -6.35
CA ILE A 75 3.21 9.70 -5.32
C ILE A 75 2.50 11.05 -5.23
N THR A 76 3.26 12.12 -5.06
CA THR A 76 2.76 13.49 -4.93
C THR A 76 1.99 13.90 -6.18
N GLN A 77 2.50 13.56 -7.37
CA GLN A 77 1.82 13.82 -8.64
C GLN A 77 0.47 13.12 -8.77
N VAL A 78 0.29 11.91 -8.22
CA VAL A 78 -1.00 11.21 -8.27
C VAL A 78 -1.93 11.69 -7.15
N MET A 79 -1.40 11.95 -5.95
CA MET A 79 -2.18 12.50 -4.83
C MET A 79 -2.70 13.92 -5.09
N SER A 80 -2.06 14.70 -5.98
CA SER A 80 -2.51 16.05 -6.36
C SER A 80 -3.87 16.09 -7.06
N LEU A 81 -4.39 14.94 -7.53
CA LEU A 81 -5.79 14.81 -7.95
C LEU A 81 -6.75 15.19 -6.81
N HIS A 82 -6.27 15.18 -5.56
CA HIS A 82 -6.99 15.58 -4.35
C HIS A 82 -6.14 16.53 -3.48
N THR A 83 -5.94 17.76 -3.96
CA THR A 83 -5.05 18.76 -3.33
C THR A 83 -5.33 19.03 -1.84
N GLN A 84 -6.60 19.01 -1.42
CA GLN A 84 -6.99 19.16 -0.01
C GLN A 84 -6.40 18.04 0.87
N TYR A 85 -6.44 16.80 0.40
CA TYR A 85 -5.82 15.68 1.10
C TYR A 85 -4.29 15.73 1.00
N LEU A 86 -3.75 16.09 -0.18
CA LEU A 86 -2.31 16.19 -0.40
C LEU A 86 -1.62 17.10 0.62
N GLU A 87 -2.24 18.24 0.95
CA GLU A 87 -1.72 19.16 1.98
C GLU A 87 -1.57 18.48 3.35
N SER A 88 -2.64 17.84 3.84
CA SER A 88 -2.60 17.12 5.12
C SER A 88 -1.58 15.96 5.09
N PHE A 89 -1.47 15.26 3.95
CA PHE A 89 -0.47 14.21 3.73
C PHE A 89 0.95 14.74 3.83
N LEU A 90 1.31 15.75 3.01
CA LEU A 90 2.66 16.32 2.97
C LEU A 90 3.06 16.92 4.32
N ARG A 91 2.15 17.64 4.98
CA ARG A 91 2.40 18.22 6.30
C ARG A 91 2.69 17.15 7.35
N SER A 92 1.89 16.07 7.36
CA SER A 92 2.12 14.93 8.27
C SER A 92 3.46 14.23 7.99
N GLN A 93 3.80 14.00 6.71
CA GLN A 93 5.02 13.33 6.31
C GLN A 93 6.26 14.16 6.63
N PHE A 94 6.21 15.46 6.38
CA PHE A 94 7.28 16.40 6.75
C PHE A 94 7.51 16.40 8.27
N TYR A 95 6.45 16.46 9.07
CA TYR A 95 6.57 16.41 10.52
C TYR A 95 7.23 15.11 11.00
N MET A 96 6.76 13.96 10.52
CA MET A 96 7.28 12.66 10.94
C MET A 96 8.74 12.43 10.54
N LEU A 97 9.15 12.89 9.36
CA LEU A 97 10.45 12.55 8.77
C LEU A 97 11.51 13.64 8.90
N ARG A 98 11.14 14.90 9.15
CA ARG A 98 12.07 16.05 9.09
C ARG A 98 12.11 16.87 10.37
N MET A 99 10.96 17.10 11.00
CA MET A 99 10.91 17.94 12.21
C MET A 99 11.57 17.26 13.40
N ASP A 100 11.98 18.04 14.38
CA ASP A 100 12.50 17.52 15.64
C ASP A 100 11.48 16.56 16.27
N GLY A 101 11.98 15.44 16.78
CA GLY A 101 11.14 14.36 17.30
C GLY A 101 11.96 13.32 18.05
N PRO A 102 11.30 12.34 18.69
CA PRO A 102 11.96 11.36 19.56
C PRO A 102 13.09 10.58 18.88
N LEU A 103 12.97 10.30 17.57
CA LEU A 103 13.94 9.51 16.82
C LEU A 103 14.92 10.36 16.00
N PRO A 104 16.19 9.94 15.85
CA PRO A 104 17.13 10.56 14.92
C PRO A 104 16.70 10.36 13.45
N LEU A 105 16.94 11.34 12.57
CA LEU A 105 16.49 11.33 11.17
C LEU A 105 16.86 10.04 10.40
N PRO A 106 18.12 9.52 10.44
CA PRO A 106 18.44 8.29 9.74
C PRO A 106 17.65 7.08 10.25
N HIS A 107 17.35 7.02 11.55
CA HIS A 107 16.59 5.90 12.10
C HIS A 107 15.15 5.91 11.55
N ARG A 108 14.56 7.10 11.37
CA ARG A 108 13.21 7.24 10.82
C ARG A 108 13.13 6.69 9.39
N HIS A 109 14.11 7.06 8.55
CA HIS A 109 14.18 6.54 7.18
C HIS A 109 14.50 5.04 7.12
N TYR A 110 15.33 4.52 8.03
CA TYR A 110 15.57 3.07 8.10
C TYR A 110 14.33 2.30 8.54
N ILE A 111 13.54 2.82 9.49
CA ILE A 111 12.25 2.25 9.89
C ILE A 111 11.27 2.26 8.70
N ALA A 112 11.26 3.34 7.89
CA ALA A 112 10.46 3.39 6.67
C ALA A 112 10.85 2.32 5.64
N ILE A 113 12.15 2.04 5.48
CA ILE A 113 12.66 0.93 4.64
C ILE A 113 12.14 -0.41 5.18
N MET A 114 12.24 -0.66 6.49
CA MET A 114 11.76 -1.90 7.11
C MET A 114 10.26 -2.11 6.94
N ALA A 115 9.46 -1.03 7.05
CA ALA A 115 8.01 -1.06 6.84
C ALA A 115 7.66 -1.38 5.38
N ALA A 116 8.22 -0.61 4.43
CA ALA A 116 7.99 -0.80 3.00
C ALA A 116 8.39 -2.21 2.51
N ALA A 117 9.44 -2.78 3.11
CA ALA A 117 9.91 -4.12 2.80
C ALA A 117 8.90 -5.23 3.15
N ARG A 118 8.00 -5.04 4.12
CA ARG A 118 6.93 -6.01 4.43
C ARG A 118 6.00 -6.29 3.24
N HIS A 119 5.88 -5.32 2.33
CA HIS A 119 5.08 -5.42 1.11
C HIS A 119 5.91 -5.43 -0.16
N GLN A 120 7.23 -5.67 -0.05
CA GLN A 120 8.13 -5.69 -1.21
C GLN A 120 8.06 -4.39 -2.04
N CYS A 121 7.77 -3.26 -1.39
CA CYS A 121 7.54 -1.98 -2.06
C CYS A 121 8.87 -1.30 -2.41
N SER A 122 9.47 -1.74 -3.52
CA SER A 122 10.78 -1.25 -3.99
C SER A 122 10.80 0.27 -4.22
N TYR A 123 9.69 0.87 -4.64
CA TYR A 123 9.55 2.32 -4.80
C TYR A 123 9.87 3.08 -3.49
N LEU A 124 9.19 2.72 -2.41
CA LEU A 124 9.37 3.37 -1.10
C LEU A 124 10.71 3.03 -0.48
N ILE A 125 11.19 1.79 -0.65
CA ILE A 125 12.52 1.38 -0.19
C ILE A 125 13.59 2.27 -0.84
N ASN A 126 13.59 2.40 -2.16
CA ASN A 126 14.59 3.19 -2.88
C ASN A 126 14.53 4.67 -2.47
N MET A 127 13.32 5.24 -2.37
CA MET A 127 13.12 6.61 -1.90
C MET A 127 13.75 6.83 -0.51
N HIS A 128 13.54 5.90 0.43
CA HIS A 128 14.08 6.04 1.77
C HIS A 128 15.53 5.61 1.93
N VAL A 129 16.07 4.77 1.04
CA VAL A 129 17.52 4.52 0.94
C VAL A 129 18.24 5.83 0.62
N ASP A 130 17.75 6.57 -0.37
CA ASP A 130 18.34 7.86 -0.75
C ASP A 130 18.28 8.87 0.41
N GLU A 131 17.13 8.99 1.07
CA GLU A 131 16.96 9.91 2.20
C GLU A 131 17.71 9.49 3.47
N PHE A 132 17.82 8.18 3.71
CA PHE A 132 18.66 7.63 4.78
C PHE A 132 20.12 8.07 4.61
N LEU A 133 20.68 7.94 3.40
CA LEU A 133 22.05 8.35 3.12
C LEU A 133 22.22 9.88 3.21
N LYS A 134 21.27 10.67 2.67
CA LYS A 134 21.31 12.14 2.74
C LYS A 134 21.27 12.68 4.17
N THR A 135 20.59 11.99 5.07
CA THR A 135 20.48 12.38 6.49
C THR A 135 21.65 11.88 7.35
N GLY A 136 22.68 11.29 6.75
CA GLY A 136 23.88 10.79 7.44
C GLY A 136 23.76 9.36 7.96
N GLY A 137 22.87 8.56 7.36
CA GLY A 137 22.74 7.14 7.65
C GLY A 137 24.00 6.34 7.31
N ILE A 138 24.25 5.31 8.12
CA ILE A 138 25.41 4.41 7.98
C ILE A 138 25.14 3.44 6.83
N ALA A 139 25.86 3.57 5.73
CA ALA A 139 25.62 2.82 4.50
C ALA A 139 25.67 1.30 4.71
N GLU A 140 26.47 0.81 5.65
CA GLU A 140 26.56 -0.61 6.01
C GLU A 140 25.23 -1.20 6.48
N TRP A 141 24.31 -0.40 7.05
CA TRP A 141 22.98 -0.87 7.45
C TRP A 141 22.17 -1.37 6.25
N LEU A 142 22.44 -0.85 5.05
CA LEU A 142 21.74 -1.24 3.82
C LEU A 142 22.14 -2.63 3.30
N ASN A 143 23.19 -3.23 3.87
CA ASN A 143 23.58 -4.60 3.55
C ASN A 143 22.65 -5.65 4.17
N GLY A 144 21.76 -5.25 5.10
CA GLY A 144 20.72 -6.09 5.69
C GLY A 144 20.65 -5.97 7.21
N LEU A 145 19.62 -6.60 7.79
CA LEU A 145 19.31 -6.54 9.23
C LEU A 145 20.48 -6.97 10.12
N GLU A 146 21.40 -7.80 9.64
CA GLU A 146 22.59 -8.21 10.40
C GLU A 146 23.52 -7.03 10.77
N TYR A 147 23.56 -5.97 9.95
CA TYR A 147 24.43 -4.79 10.12
C TYR A 147 23.81 -3.65 10.94
N VAL A 148 22.55 -3.80 11.36
CA VAL A 148 21.78 -2.76 12.06
C VAL A 148 21.93 -2.91 13.58
N PRO A 149 21.86 -1.83 14.39
CA PRO A 149 21.79 -1.95 15.85
C PRO A 149 20.67 -2.87 16.32
N GLN A 150 20.94 -3.68 17.35
CA GLN A 150 19.97 -4.63 17.92
C GLN A 150 18.66 -3.96 18.32
N ARG A 151 18.73 -2.72 18.81
CA ARG A 151 17.57 -1.89 19.12
C ARG A 151 16.56 -1.76 17.97
N LEU A 152 17.02 -1.55 16.74
CA LEU A 152 16.15 -1.48 15.55
C LEU A 152 15.68 -2.87 15.12
N LYS A 153 16.52 -3.90 15.21
CA LYS A 153 16.11 -5.30 14.93
C LYS A 153 14.95 -5.75 15.83
N ASN A 154 14.95 -5.32 17.09
CA ASN A 154 13.86 -5.64 18.04
C ASN A 154 12.48 -5.17 17.54
N LEU A 155 12.43 -4.19 16.62
CA LEU A 155 11.20 -3.68 16.02
C LEU A 155 10.60 -4.61 14.95
N ASN A 156 11.33 -5.63 14.47
CA ASN A 156 10.86 -6.53 13.42
C ASN A 156 9.56 -7.25 13.75
N GLU A 157 9.42 -7.73 15.00
CA GLU A 157 8.22 -8.45 15.40
C GLU A 157 6.98 -7.56 15.33
N ILE A 158 7.05 -6.34 15.89
CA ILE A 158 5.91 -5.42 15.83
C ILE A 158 5.65 -4.91 14.41
N ASN A 159 6.69 -4.70 13.61
CA ASN A 159 6.60 -4.34 12.18
C ASN A 159 5.79 -5.39 11.40
N LYS A 160 6.18 -6.66 11.51
CA LYS A 160 5.50 -7.79 10.87
C LYS A 160 4.04 -7.93 11.31
N LEU A 161 3.77 -7.80 12.61
CA LEU A 161 2.40 -7.89 13.12
C LEU A 161 1.55 -6.72 12.64
N LEU A 162 2.05 -5.48 12.72
CA LEU A 162 1.35 -4.29 12.21
C LEU A 162 0.96 -4.45 10.74
N ALA A 163 1.92 -4.83 9.89
CA ALA A 163 1.73 -4.91 8.45
C ALA A 163 0.69 -5.95 8.01
N HIS A 164 0.47 -7.02 8.79
CA HIS A 164 -0.25 -8.19 8.30
C HIS A 164 -1.34 -8.71 9.22
N ARG A 165 -1.14 -8.65 10.55
CA ARG A 165 -2.05 -9.22 11.55
C ARG A 165 -2.05 -8.36 12.83
N PRO A 166 -2.45 -7.08 12.76
CA PRO A 166 -2.29 -6.14 13.87
C PRO A 166 -3.08 -6.55 15.12
N TRP A 167 -4.14 -7.35 14.96
CA TRP A 167 -4.93 -7.91 16.07
C TRP A 167 -4.15 -8.87 16.99
N LEU A 168 -2.99 -9.39 16.55
CA LEU A 168 -2.12 -10.23 17.38
C LEU A 168 -1.20 -9.41 18.30
N ILE A 169 -1.17 -8.08 18.17
CA ILE A 169 -0.33 -7.23 19.01
C ILE A 169 -0.90 -7.22 20.43
N THR A 170 -0.04 -7.56 21.40
CA THR A 170 -0.37 -7.62 22.82
C THR A 170 0.54 -6.72 23.65
N LYS A 171 0.19 -6.49 24.93
CA LYS A 171 1.01 -5.70 25.84
C LYS A 171 2.40 -6.32 26.07
N GLU A 172 2.55 -7.63 25.93
CA GLU A 172 3.82 -8.35 26.07
C GLU A 172 4.80 -7.97 24.95
N HIS A 173 4.29 -7.70 23.73
CA HIS A 173 5.12 -7.16 22.64
C HIS A 173 5.65 -5.77 23.00
N ILE A 174 4.82 -4.92 23.60
CA ILE A 174 5.23 -3.58 24.07
C ILE A 174 6.25 -3.70 25.20
N GLN A 175 5.99 -4.56 26.20
CA GLN A 175 6.90 -4.80 27.32
C GLN A 175 8.30 -5.22 26.87
N LYS A 176 8.41 -6.08 25.85
CA LYS A 176 9.71 -6.51 25.31
C LYS A 176 10.51 -5.33 24.73
N LEU A 177 9.85 -4.36 24.11
CA LEU A 177 10.50 -3.20 23.48
C LEU A 177 10.93 -2.14 24.49
N VAL A 178 10.14 -1.90 25.54
CA VAL A 178 10.38 -0.82 26.51
C VAL A 178 11.09 -1.27 27.80
N LYS A 179 11.37 -2.56 27.95
CA LYS A 179 12.08 -3.12 29.11
C LYS A 179 13.47 -2.48 29.27
N THR A 180 13.81 -2.05 30.49
CA THR A 180 15.11 -1.44 30.82
C THR A 180 16.29 -2.31 30.39
N GLY A 181 17.23 -1.73 29.65
CA GLY A 181 18.43 -2.41 29.14
C GLY A 181 19.15 -1.59 28.06
N GLU A 182 20.20 -2.15 27.47
CA GLU A 182 21.09 -1.47 26.51
C GLU A 182 20.45 -1.19 25.13
N ASN A 183 19.29 -1.81 24.83
CA ASN A 183 18.60 -1.73 23.53
C ASN A 183 17.11 -1.41 23.66
N ASN A 184 16.73 -0.68 24.70
CA ASN A 184 15.33 -0.37 25.00
C ASN A 184 14.80 0.81 24.17
N TRP A 185 13.49 0.87 24.04
CA TRP A 185 12.77 2.00 23.48
C TRP A 185 12.09 2.78 24.59
N SER A 186 12.20 4.11 24.58
CA SER A 186 11.25 4.92 25.36
C SER A 186 9.87 4.88 24.69
N LEU A 187 8.81 5.18 25.44
CA LEU A 187 7.46 5.23 24.90
C LEU A 187 7.29 6.29 23.79
N PRO A 188 7.83 7.52 23.92
CA PRO A 188 7.84 8.49 22.81
C PRO A 188 8.48 7.96 21.53
N GLU A 189 9.65 7.34 21.64
CA GLU A 189 10.37 6.76 20.50
C GLU A 189 9.60 5.60 19.87
N LEU A 190 8.98 4.74 20.70
CA LEU A 190 8.16 3.63 20.21
C LEU A 190 6.91 4.16 19.49
N VAL A 191 6.22 5.17 20.03
CA VAL A 191 5.06 5.79 19.36
C VAL A 191 5.46 6.39 18.02
N HIS A 192 6.58 7.12 17.96
CA HIS A 192 7.10 7.64 16.69
C HIS A 192 7.40 6.50 15.69
N ALA A 193 8.04 5.42 16.14
CA ALA A 193 8.35 4.27 15.31
C ALA A 193 7.10 3.58 14.76
N VAL A 194 6.09 3.29 15.58
CA VAL A 194 4.88 2.60 15.12
C VAL A 194 4.01 3.47 14.22
N VAL A 195 4.05 4.80 14.40
CA VAL A 195 3.43 5.74 13.47
C VAL A 195 4.12 5.70 12.10
N LEU A 196 5.46 5.68 12.07
CA LEU A 196 6.22 5.51 10.81
C LEU A 196 5.92 4.16 10.14
N LEU A 197 5.93 3.06 10.90
CA LEU A 197 5.62 1.73 10.38
C LEU A 197 4.24 1.70 9.72
N ALA A 198 3.20 2.09 10.46
CA ALA A 198 1.82 2.10 9.96
C ALA A 198 1.64 3.04 8.76
N HIS A 199 2.31 4.21 8.76
CA HIS A 199 2.29 5.14 7.62
C HIS A 199 2.84 4.48 6.35
N PHE A 200 3.97 3.79 6.42
CA PHE A 200 4.60 3.20 5.24
C PHE A 200 4.03 1.86 4.80
N HIS A 201 3.37 1.10 5.70
CA HIS A 201 2.51 -0.01 5.31
C HIS A 201 1.32 0.47 4.48
N ALA A 202 0.64 1.50 4.97
CA ALA A 202 -0.50 2.11 4.31
C ALA A 202 -0.09 2.79 2.99
N LEU A 203 1.04 3.51 2.97
CA LEU A 203 1.54 4.15 1.76
C LEU A 203 1.94 3.10 0.69
N ALA A 204 2.42 1.92 1.09
CA ALA A 204 2.63 0.81 0.15
C ALA A 204 1.31 0.38 -0.52
N SER A 205 0.20 0.32 0.23
CA SER A 205 -1.12 0.10 -0.35
C SER A 205 -1.48 1.16 -1.40
N PHE A 206 -1.21 2.44 -1.14
CA PHE A 206 -1.45 3.49 -2.13
C PHE A 206 -0.53 3.35 -3.36
N VAL A 207 0.76 3.04 -3.17
CA VAL A 207 1.73 2.86 -4.26
C VAL A 207 1.28 1.78 -5.24
N PHE A 208 0.92 0.60 -4.72
CA PHE A 208 0.46 -0.50 -5.56
C PHE A 208 -0.97 -0.29 -6.09
N GLY A 209 -1.88 0.22 -5.26
CA GLY A 209 -3.26 0.53 -5.64
C GLY A 209 -3.36 1.56 -6.76
N SER A 210 -2.50 2.57 -6.74
CA SER A 210 -2.45 3.62 -7.75
C SER A 210 -1.47 3.32 -8.89
N GLY A 211 -0.81 2.15 -8.85
CA GLY A 211 0.14 1.71 -9.88
C GLY A 211 1.30 2.68 -10.08
N ILE A 212 1.84 3.25 -9.00
CA ILE A 212 2.88 4.29 -9.06
C ILE A 212 4.15 3.74 -9.75
N ASN A 213 4.63 4.46 -10.76
CA ASN A 213 5.84 4.09 -11.47
C ASN A 213 7.11 4.50 -10.68
N PRO A 214 8.24 3.80 -10.85
CA PRO A 214 9.53 4.24 -10.35
C PRO A 214 9.89 5.66 -10.82
N GLU A 215 10.63 6.39 -9.99
CA GLU A 215 11.16 7.72 -10.33
C GLU A 215 12.06 7.67 -11.57
N ARG A 216 11.99 8.73 -12.40
CA ARG A 216 12.87 8.87 -13.56
C ARG A 216 14.26 9.31 -13.08
N ASP A 217 15.27 8.52 -13.39
CA ASP A 217 16.66 8.87 -13.09
C ASP A 217 17.10 10.07 -13.96
N PRO A 218 17.48 11.21 -13.35
CA PRO A 218 17.88 12.40 -14.10
C PRO A 218 19.15 12.21 -14.94
N GLU A 219 19.99 11.21 -14.66
CA GLU A 219 21.16 10.91 -15.50
C GLU A 219 20.80 10.11 -16.78
N ILE A 220 19.56 9.62 -16.88
CA ILE A 220 19.06 8.78 -17.99
C ILE A 220 18.13 9.60 -18.89
N SER A 221 18.50 10.84 -19.23
CA SER A 221 17.80 11.61 -20.28
C SER A 221 17.95 11.00 -21.68
N ASN A 222 18.85 10.01 -21.85
CA ASN A 222 19.14 9.34 -23.11
C ASN A 222 18.55 7.92 -23.27
N GLY A 223 17.65 7.49 -22.38
CA GLY A 223 16.88 6.24 -22.59
C GLY A 223 17.68 4.93 -22.54
N PHE A 224 18.89 4.94 -21.97
CA PHE A 224 19.71 3.73 -21.79
C PHE A 224 20.31 3.65 -20.39
N ARG A 225 20.06 2.56 -19.68
CA ARG A 225 20.79 2.20 -18.45
C ARG A 225 21.91 1.22 -18.81
N LEU A 226 23.11 1.44 -18.29
CA LEU A 226 24.23 0.50 -18.43
C LEU A 226 24.18 -0.50 -17.27
N ILE A 227 23.38 -1.56 -17.40
CA ILE A 227 23.30 -2.61 -16.39
C ILE A 227 24.46 -3.60 -16.60
N SER A 228 25.17 -3.95 -15.53
CA SER A 228 26.04 -5.13 -15.53
C SER A 228 25.13 -6.36 -15.50
N VAL A 229 24.84 -6.93 -16.67
CA VAL A 229 23.94 -8.09 -16.79
C VAL A 229 24.67 -9.34 -16.32
N ASN A 230 24.48 -9.71 -15.05
CA ASN A 230 24.47 -11.12 -14.71
C ASN A 230 23.01 -11.58 -14.82
N ASN A 231 22.72 -12.36 -15.87
CA ASN A 231 21.55 -13.25 -16.04
C ASN A 231 20.17 -12.67 -16.42
N PHE A 232 20.03 -11.66 -17.31
CA PHE A 232 18.70 -11.30 -17.86
C PHE A 232 18.58 -11.47 -19.39
N CYS A 233 17.46 -12.05 -19.85
CA CYS A 233 17.09 -12.14 -21.27
C CYS A 233 16.21 -10.95 -21.67
N VAL A 234 16.48 -10.36 -22.83
CA VAL A 234 15.66 -9.28 -23.44
C VAL A 234 14.21 -9.73 -23.72
N CYS A 235 13.96 -11.03 -23.74
CA CYS A 235 12.63 -11.61 -23.99
C CYS A 235 11.63 -11.41 -22.84
N ASP A 236 12.10 -11.18 -21.61
CA ASP A 236 11.21 -10.99 -20.44
C ASP A 236 10.58 -9.58 -20.42
N LEU A 237 11.14 -8.62 -21.16
CA LEU A 237 10.64 -7.24 -21.29
C LEU A 237 9.60 -7.06 -22.41
N ALA A 238 9.39 -8.07 -23.25
CA ALA A 238 8.55 -7.97 -24.45
C ALA A 238 7.10 -8.44 -24.23
N ASN A 239 6.74 -8.90 -23.02
CA ASN A 239 5.43 -9.49 -22.78
C ASN A 239 4.29 -8.47 -22.53
N ASP A 240 4.61 -7.16 -22.46
CA ASP A 240 3.63 -6.10 -22.15
C ASP A 240 3.33 -5.13 -23.31
N ASN A 241 3.79 -5.41 -24.54
CA ASN A 241 3.49 -4.55 -25.69
C ASN A 241 3.01 -5.35 -26.90
N ASN A 242 1.73 -5.77 -26.89
CA ASN A 242 1.00 -6.06 -28.14
C ASN A 242 -0.54 -6.06 -27.96
N ILE A 243 -1.11 -5.04 -27.34
CA ILE A 243 -2.52 -4.67 -27.56
C ILE A 243 -2.64 -3.15 -27.73
N GLU A 244 -2.07 -2.64 -28.81
CA GLU A 244 -2.62 -1.45 -29.46
C GLU A 244 -2.84 -1.76 -30.94
N ASN A 245 -4.05 -1.46 -31.41
CA ASN A 245 -4.59 -1.62 -32.77
C ASN A 245 -5.30 -2.94 -33.09
N ALA A 246 -6.40 -3.20 -32.38
CA ALA A 246 -7.55 -3.91 -32.94
C ALA A 246 -8.83 -3.09 -32.70
N SER A 247 -9.11 -2.21 -33.64
CA SER A 247 -10.44 -1.72 -34.07
C SER A 247 -11.48 -1.30 -33.02
N LEU A 248 -11.65 0.03 -32.93
CA LEU A 248 -12.87 0.73 -32.49
C LEU A 248 -14.05 0.50 -33.46
N THR A 249 -14.50 -0.75 -33.60
CA THR A 249 -15.76 -1.04 -34.29
C THR A 249 -16.52 -2.15 -33.58
N GLY A 250 -17.46 -1.74 -32.73
CA GLY A 250 -18.56 -2.57 -32.24
C GLY A 250 -18.39 -3.07 -30.80
N ASN A 251 -18.96 -2.33 -29.83
CA ASN A 251 -19.65 -2.92 -28.68
C ASN A 251 -20.47 -1.85 -27.92
N ASN A 252 -21.64 -1.50 -28.48
CA ASN A 252 -22.69 -0.81 -27.71
C ASN A 252 -23.30 -1.70 -26.61
N PHE A 253 -22.92 -2.98 -26.51
CA PHE A 253 -23.50 -3.94 -25.57
C PHE A 253 -22.95 -3.81 -24.13
N GLY A 254 -21.70 -3.34 -23.96
CA GLY A 254 -21.07 -3.22 -22.62
C GLY A 254 -21.29 -1.89 -21.91
N ILE A 255 -21.54 -0.80 -22.65
CA ILE A 255 -21.70 0.55 -22.06
C ILE A 255 -23.07 0.68 -21.38
N VAL A 256 -24.12 0.11 -21.98
CA VAL A 256 -25.49 0.16 -21.44
C VAL A 256 -25.61 -0.59 -20.11
N ASP A 257 -24.98 -1.77 -20.02
CA ASP A 257 -24.93 -2.58 -18.78
C ASP A 257 -24.21 -1.80 -17.67
N SER A 258 -23.10 -1.16 -18.03
CA SER A 258 -22.28 -0.36 -17.11
C SER A 258 -23.02 0.89 -16.58
N LEU A 259 -23.81 1.58 -17.40
CA LEU A 259 -24.60 2.74 -16.94
C LEU A 259 -25.74 2.28 -16.03
N SER A 260 -26.36 1.14 -16.35
CA SER A 260 -27.41 0.55 -15.51
C SER A 260 -26.89 0.16 -14.12
N GLU A 261 -25.66 -0.34 -14.00
CA GLU A 261 -25.02 -0.65 -12.71
C GLU A 261 -24.83 0.60 -11.82
N LEU A 262 -24.41 1.72 -12.43
CA LEU A 262 -24.23 3.01 -11.74
C LEU A 262 -25.57 3.56 -11.24
N GLU A 263 -26.59 3.60 -12.09
CA GLU A 263 -27.94 4.03 -11.71
C GLU A 263 -28.51 3.14 -10.60
N ALA A 264 -28.33 1.82 -10.70
CA ALA A 264 -28.75 0.89 -9.66
C ALA A 264 -28.00 1.10 -8.34
N LEU A 265 -26.73 1.52 -8.35
CA LEU A 265 -26.00 1.86 -7.14
C LEU A 265 -26.54 3.15 -6.50
N MET A 266 -26.79 4.19 -7.29
CA MET A 266 -27.37 5.44 -6.79
C MET A 266 -28.77 5.24 -6.19
N GLU A 267 -29.61 4.44 -6.84
CA GLU A 267 -30.94 4.09 -6.32
C GLU A 267 -30.85 3.29 -5.02
N ARG A 268 -29.86 2.38 -4.90
CA ARG A 268 -29.58 1.68 -3.64
C ARG A 268 -29.13 2.63 -2.54
N MET A 269 -28.26 3.58 -2.84
CA MET A 269 -27.81 4.58 -1.87
C MET A 269 -28.96 5.44 -1.37
N LYS A 270 -29.81 5.93 -2.27
CA LYS A 270 -30.98 6.75 -1.92
C LYS A 270 -31.96 5.97 -1.02
N ARG A 271 -32.29 4.73 -1.40
CA ARG A 271 -33.19 3.89 -0.59
C ARG A 271 -32.62 3.63 0.81
N LEU A 272 -31.33 3.36 0.93
CA LEU A 272 -30.69 3.15 2.24
C LEU A 272 -30.63 4.42 3.10
N GLN A 273 -30.60 5.60 2.48
CA GLN A 273 -30.73 6.87 3.21
C GLN A 273 -32.14 7.02 3.78
N GLU A 274 -33.18 6.71 3.00
CA GLU A 274 -34.58 6.74 3.42
C GLU A 274 -34.86 5.68 4.52
N GLU A 275 -34.39 4.45 4.35
CA GLU A 275 -34.58 3.35 5.33
C GLU A 275 -33.95 3.63 6.71
N ARG A 276 -32.82 4.37 6.77
CA ARG A 276 -32.19 4.75 8.04
C ARG A 276 -33.04 5.68 8.89
N GLU A 277 -33.92 6.45 8.27
CA GLU A 277 -34.79 7.39 8.99
C GLU A 277 -35.96 6.67 9.67
N ASP A 278 -36.29 5.45 9.23
CA ASP A 278 -37.51 4.72 9.59
C ASP A 278 -37.29 3.41 10.38
N GLU A 279 -36.10 2.76 10.35
CA GLU A 279 -35.83 1.48 11.02
C GLU A 279 -34.69 1.50 12.07
N ASP A 280 -35.01 1.16 13.33
CA ASP A 280 -34.02 0.80 14.35
C ASP A 280 -33.63 -0.68 14.22
N THR A 281 -32.55 -0.97 13.47
CA THR A 281 -31.97 -2.33 13.44
C THR A 281 -31.43 -2.69 14.83
N SER A 282 -31.79 -3.88 15.34
CA SER A 282 -31.34 -4.30 16.68
C SER A 282 -29.82 -4.53 16.74
N GLN A 283 -29.20 -4.28 17.91
CA GLN A 283 -27.76 -4.50 18.13
C GLN A 283 -27.32 -5.97 17.93
N GLU A 284 -28.20 -6.93 18.22
CA GLU A 284 -27.96 -8.34 17.96
C GLU A 284 -27.89 -8.61 16.46
N GLU A 285 -28.83 -8.06 15.69
CA GLU A 285 -28.83 -8.19 14.24
C GLU A 285 -27.60 -7.53 13.61
N MET A 286 -27.22 -6.32 14.02
CA MET A 286 -25.99 -5.66 13.56
C MET A 286 -24.75 -6.51 13.81
N THR A 287 -24.69 -7.18 14.98
CA THR A 287 -23.63 -8.13 15.30
C THR A 287 -23.63 -9.32 14.33
N THR A 288 -24.79 -9.89 14.02
CA THR A 288 -24.89 -11.00 13.04
C THR A 288 -24.47 -10.58 11.64
N ARG A 289 -24.84 -9.38 11.19
CA ARG A 289 -24.47 -8.82 9.88
C ARG A 289 -22.97 -8.60 9.78
N PHE A 290 -22.33 -8.10 10.84
CA PHE A 290 -20.86 -8.02 10.92
C PHE A 290 -20.21 -9.41 10.80
N GLU A 291 -20.67 -10.39 11.58
CA GLU A 291 -20.12 -11.75 11.53
C GLU A 291 -20.32 -12.43 10.16
N LYS A 292 -21.40 -12.07 9.44
CA LYS A 292 -21.64 -12.50 8.07
C LYS A 292 -20.65 -11.85 7.10
N GLU A 293 -20.52 -10.52 7.10
CA GLU A 293 -19.58 -9.81 6.21
C GLU A 293 -18.13 -10.25 6.47
N LYS A 294 -17.76 -10.40 7.74
CA LYS A 294 -16.46 -10.95 8.17
C LYS A 294 -16.20 -12.36 7.61
N LYS A 295 -17.22 -13.22 7.54
CA LYS A 295 -17.10 -14.55 6.89
C LYS A 295 -17.12 -14.46 5.37
N GLU A 296 -17.89 -13.56 4.79
CA GLU A 296 -17.96 -13.38 3.35
C GLU A 296 -16.63 -12.86 2.77
N SER A 297 -15.91 -12.04 3.52
CA SER A 297 -14.55 -11.61 3.16
C SER A 297 -13.60 -12.79 2.95
N LEU A 298 -13.80 -13.94 3.60
CA LEU A 298 -13.01 -15.17 3.35
C LEU A 298 -13.13 -15.67 1.91
N PHE A 299 -14.32 -15.54 1.31
CA PHE A 299 -14.61 -16.01 -0.04
C PHE A 299 -14.18 -15.01 -1.12
N VAL A 300 -13.77 -13.80 -0.70
CA VAL A 300 -13.11 -12.83 -1.57
C VAL A 300 -11.68 -13.31 -1.79
N VAL A 301 -11.49 -14.00 -2.90
CA VAL A 301 -10.19 -14.51 -3.35
C VAL A 301 -9.36 -13.37 -3.91
N SER A 302 -8.19 -13.12 -3.33
CA SER A 302 -7.15 -12.27 -3.89
C SER A 302 -6.26 -13.08 -4.83
N GLY A 303 -6.38 -12.88 -6.15
CA GLY A 303 -5.42 -13.22 -7.20
C GLY A 303 -4.98 -14.68 -7.43
N ASP A 304 -4.56 -15.40 -6.38
CA ASP A 304 -3.82 -16.67 -6.50
C ASP A 304 -4.68 -17.87 -6.92
N THR A 305 -6.00 -17.85 -6.73
CA THR A 305 -6.84 -19.04 -6.99
C THR A 305 -7.16 -19.26 -8.48
N PHE A 306 -6.69 -18.40 -9.38
CA PHE A 306 -6.75 -18.70 -10.82
C PHE A 306 -5.58 -19.61 -11.30
N HIS A 307 -4.60 -19.90 -10.45
CA HIS A 307 -3.46 -20.78 -10.78
C HIS A 307 -3.52 -22.18 -10.14
N SER A 308 -4.63 -22.58 -9.52
CA SER A 308 -4.82 -23.96 -9.05
C SER A 308 -5.21 -24.91 -10.20
N PHE A 309 -4.32 -25.09 -11.18
CA PHE A 309 -4.28 -26.27 -12.04
C PHE A 309 -3.16 -27.21 -11.55
N PRO A 310 -3.28 -28.53 -11.73
CA PRO A 310 -2.43 -29.51 -11.04
C PRO A 310 -0.97 -29.38 -11.49
N HIS A 311 -0.07 -29.49 -10.50
CA HIS A 311 1.39 -29.58 -10.58
C HIS A 311 1.93 -30.00 -11.96
N SER A 312 2.46 -29.03 -12.70
CA SER A 312 3.51 -29.27 -13.68
C SER A 312 4.81 -28.71 -13.11
N ASP A 313 5.83 -29.57 -13.02
CA ASP A 313 7.18 -29.33 -12.47
C ASP A 313 7.99 -28.24 -13.19
N PHE A 314 7.51 -27.00 -13.13
CA PHE A 314 8.22 -25.82 -13.60
C PHE A 314 8.31 -24.82 -12.45
N GLU A 315 9.43 -24.91 -11.72
CA GLU A 315 9.91 -23.84 -10.86
C GLU A 315 10.05 -22.58 -11.72
N ASP A 316 9.08 -21.68 -11.62
CA ASP A 316 9.12 -20.39 -12.31
C ASP A 316 10.04 -19.46 -11.51
N ASP A 317 11.05 -18.92 -12.20
CA ASP A 317 12.23 -18.27 -11.66
C ASP A 317 11.86 -16.98 -10.90
N MET A 318 11.98 -17.06 -9.58
CA MET A 318 11.87 -15.98 -8.60
C MET A 318 13.09 -15.04 -8.71
N ILE A 319 12.97 -13.94 -9.46
CA ILE A 319 13.98 -12.86 -9.54
C ILE A 319 13.19 -11.53 -9.47
N ILE A 320 13.11 -10.76 -8.37
CA ILE A 320 14.11 -9.96 -7.63
C ILE A 320 13.65 -9.85 -6.15
N THR A 321 13.42 -10.97 -5.47
CA THR A 321 13.00 -10.96 -4.04
C THR A 321 14.18 -10.92 -3.07
N SER A 322 15.38 -11.29 -3.54
CA SER A 322 16.60 -11.40 -2.72
C SER A 322 17.14 -10.05 -2.23
N ASP A 323 16.71 -8.93 -2.82
CA ASP A 323 17.19 -7.60 -2.42
C ASP A 323 16.37 -7.01 -1.28
N VAL A 324 15.05 -7.22 -1.27
CA VAL A 324 14.15 -6.62 -0.26
C VAL A 324 14.08 -7.46 1.02
N SER A 325 14.18 -8.78 0.92
CA SER A 325 14.09 -9.69 2.07
C SER A 325 15.16 -9.45 3.13
N ARG A 326 16.28 -8.79 2.78
CA ARG A 326 17.37 -8.46 3.72
C ARG A 326 16.96 -7.49 4.83
N TYR A 327 15.86 -6.76 4.64
CA TYR A 327 15.39 -5.73 5.58
C TYR A 327 14.32 -6.25 6.56
N ILE A 328 13.90 -7.51 6.46
CA ILE A 328 12.79 -8.08 7.25
C ILE A 328 13.11 -9.47 7.79
N GLU A 329 12.50 -9.83 8.92
CA GLU A 329 12.44 -11.21 9.41
C GLU A 329 11.13 -11.87 8.95
N ASP A 330 11.14 -13.19 8.72
CA ASP A 330 9.97 -13.97 8.32
C ASP A 330 9.23 -13.36 7.10
N PRO A 331 9.85 -13.43 5.89
CA PRO A 331 9.28 -12.85 4.66
C PRO A 331 7.98 -13.51 4.23
N SER A 332 7.73 -14.75 4.65
CA SER A 332 6.51 -15.52 4.35
C SER A 332 5.30 -15.09 5.16
N PHE A 333 5.48 -14.35 6.25
CA PHE A 333 4.37 -13.90 7.09
C PHE A 333 3.55 -12.85 6.35
N GLY A 334 2.38 -13.26 5.88
CA GLY A 334 1.41 -12.38 5.22
C GLY A 334 0.13 -12.24 6.03
N TYR A 335 -0.78 -11.44 5.49
CA TYR A 335 -2.14 -11.36 6.00
C TYR A 335 -2.78 -12.74 5.99
N GLU A 336 -3.52 -13.04 7.05
CA GLU A 336 -4.47 -14.15 7.12
C GLU A 336 -5.81 -13.56 7.51
N ASP A 337 -6.87 -14.00 6.85
CA ASP A 337 -8.21 -13.52 7.16
C ASP A 337 -8.51 -13.63 8.65
N PHE A 338 -8.86 -12.52 9.28
CA PHE A 338 -9.22 -12.48 10.70
C PHE A 338 -10.34 -13.46 11.05
N ALA A 339 -11.19 -13.79 10.08
CA ALA A 339 -12.29 -14.75 10.22
C ALA A 339 -11.87 -16.22 10.12
N ARG A 340 -10.64 -16.52 9.68
CA ARG A 340 -10.16 -17.89 9.46
C ARG A 340 -10.01 -18.60 10.80
N ARG A 341 -10.80 -19.66 11.01
CA ARG A 341 -10.76 -20.46 12.24
C ARG A 341 -9.50 -21.34 12.21
N GLY A 342 -8.53 -21.05 13.07
CA GLY A 342 -7.24 -21.72 13.09
C GLY A 342 -6.60 -21.82 14.47
N GLU A 343 -6.38 -20.72 15.19
CA GLU A 343 -5.74 -20.72 16.51
C GLU A 343 -6.37 -19.63 17.38
N GLU A 344 -7.06 -20.05 18.44
CA GLU A 344 -7.81 -19.24 19.41
C GLU A 344 -8.98 -18.41 18.83
N HIS A 345 -10.11 -18.36 19.54
CA HIS A 345 -11.23 -17.50 19.17
C HIS A 345 -10.84 -16.04 19.44
N LEU A 346 -10.05 -15.43 18.55
CA LEU A 346 -9.66 -14.03 18.67
C LEU A 346 -10.94 -13.17 18.72
N PRO A 347 -11.14 -12.41 19.81
CA PRO A 347 -12.36 -11.64 19.97
C PRO A 347 -12.40 -10.51 18.94
N THR A 348 -13.56 -10.34 18.30
CA THR A 348 -13.87 -9.15 17.50
C THR A 348 -13.56 -7.90 18.33
N PHE A 349 -12.80 -6.97 17.75
CA PHE A 349 -12.48 -5.72 18.39
C PHE A 349 -13.64 -4.74 18.18
N ARG A 350 -14.41 -4.50 19.24
CA ARG A 350 -15.44 -3.46 19.25
C ARG A 350 -14.79 -2.08 19.29
N ALA A 351 -15.02 -1.26 18.27
CA ALA A 351 -14.39 0.04 18.11
C ALA A 351 -14.62 0.96 19.32
N GLN A 352 -15.81 0.91 19.92
CA GLN A 352 -16.18 1.68 21.11
C GLN A 352 -15.29 1.39 22.33
N ASP A 353 -14.70 0.20 22.43
CA ASP A 353 -13.80 -0.15 23.53
C ASP A 353 -12.47 0.62 23.46
N TYR A 354 -12.07 1.07 22.27
CA TYR A 354 -10.87 1.86 22.05
C TYR A 354 -10.93 2.63 20.73
N THR A 355 -11.59 3.79 20.71
CA THR A 355 -11.67 4.65 19.51
C THR A 355 -10.45 5.55 19.35
N TRP A 356 -10.22 6.01 18.11
CA TRP A 356 -9.21 7.04 17.83
C TRP A 356 -9.50 8.31 18.63
N GLU A 357 -10.72 8.84 18.52
CA GLU A 357 -11.12 10.13 19.10
C GLU A 357 -10.96 10.18 20.63
N ASN A 358 -11.35 9.11 21.33
CA ASN A 358 -11.35 9.11 22.80
C ASN A 358 -10.00 8.64 23.39
N HIS A 359 -9.28 7.76 22.69
CA HIS A 359 -8.12 7.08 23.24
C HIS A 359 -6.85 7.27 22.39
N GLY A 360 -6.90 6.88 21.12
CA GLY A 360 -5.73 6.84 20.24
C GLY A 360 -5.08 8.22 20.08
N PHE A 361 -5.88 9.24 19.75
CA PHE A 361 -5.46 10.63 19.61
C PHE A 361 -4.74 11.13 20.86
N SER A 362 -5.38 10.99 22.03
CA SER A 362 -4.87 11.46 23.31
C SER A 362 -3.56 10.77 23.71
N LEU A 363 -3.44 9.45 23.45
CA LEU A 363 -2.22 8.71 23.75
C LEU A 363 -1.06 9.16 22.87
N VAL A 364 -1.30 9.26 21.55
CA VAL A 364 -0.27 9.66 20.59
C VAL A 364 0.19 11.08 20.90
N ASN A 365 -0.72 12.04 21.05
CA ASN A 365 -0.38 13.43 21.29
C ASN A 365 0.38 13.64 22.62
N ARG A 366 0.15 12.78 23.61
CA ARG A 366 0.89 12.82 24.88
C ARG A 366 2.33 12.29 24.76
N LEU A 367 2.57 11.33 23.87
CA LEU A 367 3.86 10.65 23.75
C LEU A 367 4.73 11.18 22.59
N TYR A 368 4.11 11.69 21.55
CA TYR A 368 4.74 12.39 20.44
C TYR A 368 3.83 13.59 20.14
N SER A 369 4.22 14.78 20.61
CA SER A 369 3.38 15.99 20.47
C SER A 369 3.04 16.27 19.01
N ASP A 370 1.92 16.95 18.78
CA ASP A 370 1.44 17.51 17.50
C ASP A 370 1.13 16.50 16.38
N ILE A 371 1.79 15.33 16.33
CA ILE A 371 1.47 14.30 15.35
C ILE A 371 0.03 13.79 15.52
N GLY A 372 -0.50 13.81 16.75
CA GLY A 372 -1.90 13.45 17.01
C GLY A 372 -2.86 14.35 16.24
N HIS A 373 -2.60 15.66 16.22
CA HIS A 373 -3.38 16.63 15.46
C HIS A 373 -3.24 16.43 13.93
N LEU A 374 -2.02 16.15 13.46
CA LEU A 374 -1.77 15.91 12.03
C LEU A 374 -2.44 14.62 11.52
N LEU A 375 -2.39 13.54 12.30
CA LEU A 375 -3.07 12.29 11.97
C LEU A 375 -4.58 12.44 12.03
N ASP A 376 -5.11 13.12 13.05
CA ASP A 376 -6.55 13.38 13.18
C ASP A 376 -7.09 14.19 12.00
N GLU A 377 -6.37 15.25 11.60
CA GLU A 377 -6.72 16.02 10.41
C GLU A 377 -6.71 15.13 9.16
N LYS A 378 -5.66 14.31 8.96
CA LYS A 378 -5.56 13.44 7.79
C LYS A 378 -6.71 12.42 7.71
N PHE A 379 -7.05 11.78 8.84
CA PHE A 379 -8.17 10.83 8.92
C PHE A 379 -9.51 11.51 8.67
N ARG A 380 -9.75 12.68 9.27
CA ARG A 380 -10.98 13.45 9.05
C ARG A 380 -11.08 13.93 7.62
N MET A 381 -9.97 14.43 7.07
CA MET A 381 -9.94 15.06 5.75
C MET A 381 -10.31 14.07 4.66
N VAL A 382 -9.71 12.86 4.65
CA VAL A 382 -10.07 11.84 3.65
C VAL A 382 -11.52 11.37 3.81
N TYR A 383 -12.03 11.29 5.05
CA TYR A 383 -13.37 10.76 5.31
C TYR A 383 -14.46 11.75 4.89
N SER A 384 -14.21 13.05 5.08
CA SER A 384 -15.10 14.13 4.66
C SER A 384 -14.85 14.61 3.23
N LEU A 385 -13.78 14.18 2.57
CA LEU A 385 -13.44 14.63 1.23
C LEU A 385 -14.57 14.23 0.29
N THR A 386 -15.23 15.20 -0.32
CA THR A 386 -16.26 14.97 -1.33
C THR A 386 -16.22 16.11 -2.32
N TYR A 387 -16.48 15.78 -3.58
CA TYR A 387 -16.70 16.76 -4.64
C TYR A 387 -18.20 16.87 -4.98
N ASN A 388 -19.05 16.17 -4.22
CA ASN A 388 -20.47 15.96 -4.51
C ASN A 388 -20.70 15.47 -5.94
N THR A 389 -19.80 14.60 -6.42
CA THR A 389 -19.87 14.00 -7.75
C THR A 389 -19.74 12.49 -7.64
N MET A 390 -20.42 11.79 -8.54
CA MET A 390 -20.31 10.34 -8.68
C MET A 390 -20.32 9.98 -10.16
N ALA A 391 -19.16 9.61 -10.70
CA ALA A 391 -18.91 9.42 -12.12
C ALA A 391 -19.32 10.64 -12.97
N THR A 392 -20.45 10.53 -13.68
CA THR A 392 -21.03 11.61 -14.51
C THR A 392 -22.07 12.45 -13.80
N HIS A 393 -22.50 12.08 -12.59
CA HIS A 393 -23.52 12.81 -11.84
C HIS A 393 -22.91 13.87 -10.94
N GLU A 394 -23.56 15.03 -10.92
CA GLU A 394 -23.30 16.15 -9.99
C GLU A 394 -24.33 16.08 -8.84
N ASP A 395 -24.04 16.78 -7.74
CA ASP A 395 -24.85 16.85 -6.51
C ASP A 395 -25.16 15.48 -5.86
N ALA A 396 -24.23 14.51 -5.99
CA ALA A 396 -24.35 13.19 -5.39
C ALA A 396 -23.68 13.12 -4.01
N ASP A 397 -24.44 12.75 -2.97
CA ASP A 397 -23.87 12.46 -1.64
C ASP A 397 -23.22 11.07 -1.62
N THR A 398 -21.89 11.04 -1.57
CA THR A 398 -21.10 9.81 -1.55
C THR A 398 -20.69 9.37 -0.14
N THR A 399 -21.18 10.03 0.91
CA THR A 399 -20.79 9.75 2.31
C THR A 399 -21.02 8.29 2.68
N MET A 400 -22.16 7.70 2.30
CA MET A 400 -22.44 6.29 2.54
C MET A 400 -21.41 5.35 1.90
N LEU A 401 -20.94 5.70 0.71
CA LEU A 401 -19.95 4.92 -0.01
C LEU A 401 -18.59 4.99 0.68
N HIS A 402 -18.19 6.19 1.12
CA HIS A 402 -16.95 6.37 1.90
C HIS A 402 -16.99 5.56 3.20
N ARG A 403 -18.12 5.59 3.91
CA ARG A 403 -18.35 4.80 5.13
C ARG A 403 -18.22 3.30 4.86
N ALA A 404 -18.83 2.80 3.79
CA ALA A 404 -18.78 1.39 3.44
C ALA A 404 -17.35 0.94 3.09
N LEU A 405 -16.61 1.72 2.31
CA LEU A 405 -15.21 1.45 1.98
C LEU A 405 -14.33 1.37 3.24
N PHE A 406 -14.43 2.38 4.10
CA PHE A 406 -13.62 2.50 5.32
C PHE A 406 -13.94 1.36 6.30
N ASN A 407 -15.23 1.11 6.54
CA ASN A 407 -15.69 0.09 7.48
C ASN A 407 -15.46 -1.33 6.95
N TYR A 408 -15.42 -1.53 5.63
CA TYR A 408 -15.04 -2.82 5.06
C TYR A 408 -13.57 -3.15 5.31
N VAL A 409 -12.65 -2.17 5.18
CA VAL A 409 -11.25 -2.35 5.58
C VAL A 409 -11.15 -2.71 7.05
N HIS A 410 -11.77 -1.93 7.93
CA HIS A 410 -11.79 -2.20 9.37
C HIS A 410 -12.38 -3.58 9.70
N CYS A 411 -13.42 -4.02 8.97
CA CYS A 411 -13.99 -5.36 9.09
C CYS A 411 -12.97 -6.48 8.78
N MET A 412 -12.18 -6.33 7.71
CA MET A 412 -11.11 -7.28 7.36
C MET A 412 -10.04 -7.37 8.45
N PHE A 413 -9.82 -6.29 9.20
CA PHE A 413 -8.91 -6.27 10.34
C PHE A 413 -9.58 -6.65 11.67
N GLY A 414 -10.86 -7.02 11.68
CA GLY A 414 -11.57 -7.48 12.88
C GLY A 414 -12.14 -6.37 13.76
N ILE A 415 -12.25 -5.14 13.25
CA ILE A 415 -12.80 -3.98 13.95
C ILE A 415 -14.28 -3.81 13.59
N ARG A 416 -15.14 -3.78 14.61
CA ARG A 416 -16.60 -3.61 14.46
C ARG A 416 -17.08 -2.28 15.05
N TYR A 417 -17.85 -1.53 14.27
CA TYR A 417 -18.61 -0.37 14.74
C TYR A 417 -20.05 -0.77 15.06
N ASP A 418 -20.47 -0.61 16.32
CA ASP A 418 -21.83 -0.94 16.76
C ASP A 418 -22.94 -0.03 16.21
N ASP A 419 -22.59 1.13 15.66
CA ASP A 419 -23.48 2.12 15.05
C ASP A 419 -23.49 2.03 13.51
N TYR A 420 -22.91 0.98 12.95
CA TYR A 420 -22.86 0.76 11.50
C TYR A 420 -23.51 -0.55 11.08
N ASP A 421 -24.43 -0.47 10.12
CA ASP A 421 -25.04 -1.65 9.51
C ASP A 421 -24.14 -2.23 8.43
N TYR A 422 -23.45 -3.33 8.76
CA TYR A 422 -22.59 -4.05 7.82
C TYR A 422 -23.37 -4.72 6.66
N GLY A 423 -24.71 -4.76 6.71
CA GLY A 423 -25.53 -5.11 5.55
C GLY A 423 -25.34 -4.15 4.37
N GLU A 424 -25.04 -2.88 4.64
CA GLU A 424 -24.78 -1.86 3.62
C GLU A 424 -23.55 -2.18 2.77
N VAL A 425 -22.54 -2.82 3.34
CA VAL A 425 -21.29 -3.16 2.62
C VAL A 425 -21.59 -4.06 1.43
N ASN A 426 -22.45 -5.05 1.60
CA ASN A 426 -22.89 -5.94 0.52
C ASN A 426 -23.80 -5.26 -0.49
N GLN A 427 -24.56 -4.26 -0.07
CA GLN A 427 -25.46 -3.52 -0.96
C GLN A 427 -24.72 -2.49 -1.80
N LEU A 428 -23.66 -1.89 -1.28
CA LEU A 428 -22.93 -0.78 -1.90
C LEU A 428 -21.65 -1.22 -2.62
N LEU A 429 -20.92 -2.22 -2.10
CA LEU A 429 -19.64 -2.65 -2.67
C LEU A 429 -19.80 -3.89 -3.53
N GLU A 430 -19.61 -3.73 -4.84
CA GLU A 430 -19.60 -4.85 -5.79
C GLU A 430 -18.43 -5.82 -5.55
N ARG A 431 -18.57 -7.05 -6.04
CA ARG A 431 -17.58 -8.12 -5.79
C ARG A 431 -16.19 -7.78 -6.32
N SER A 432 -16.08 -7.22 -7.53
CA SER A 432 -14.81 -6.78 -8.13
C SER A 432 -14.11 -5.74 -7.25
N LEU A 433 -14.88 -4.78 -6.73
CA LEU A 433 -14.39 -3.76 -5.79
C LEU A 433 -13.95 -4.40 -4.47
N LYS A 434 -14.71 -5.33 -3.88
CA LYS A 434 -14.29 -6.06 -2.66
C LYS A 434 -12.97 -6.82 -2.87
N VAL A 435 -12.80 -7.48 -4.01
CA VAL A 435 -11.53 -8.16 -4.38
C VAL A 435 -10.38 -7.17 -4.49
N TYR A 436 -10.61 -6.02 -5.14
CA TYR A 436 -9.62 -4.96 -5.25
C TYR A 436 -9.23 -4.40 -3.87
N ILE A 437 -10.21 -4.02 -3.05
CA ILE A 437 -10.00 -3.48 -1.69
C ILE A 437 -9.19 -4.45 -0.82
N LYS A 438 -9.60 -5.72 -0.77
CA LYS A 438 -8.88 -6.74 0.01
C LYS A 438 -7.45 -6.91 -0.47
N THR A 439 -7.22 -6.89 -1.77
CA THR A 439 -5.88 -7.02 -2.34
C THR A 439 -5.02 -5.80 -1.99
N VAL A 440 -5.50 -4.59 -2.22
CA VAL A 440 -4.76 -3.36 -1.90
C VAL A 440 -4.48 -3.23 -0.40
N ALA A 441 -5.43 -3.58 0.47
CA ALA A 441 -5.26 -3.45 1.92
C ALA A 441 -4.39 -4.56 2.54
N CYS A 442 -4.46 -5.80 2.04
CA CYS A 442 -3.85 -6.97 2.70
C CYS A 442 -2.66 -7.57 1.93
N TYR A 443 -2.64 -7.46 0.60
CA TYR A 443 -1.63 -8.03 -0.29
C TYR A 443 -1.29 -7.05 -1.44
N PRO A 444 -0.90 -5.79 -1.11
CA PRO A 444 -0.78 -4.73 -2.10
C PRO A 444 0.15 -5.11 -3.26
N GLU A 445 1.20 -5.88 -3.01
CA GLU A 445 2.14 -6.37 -4.02
C GLU A 445 1.51 -7.23 -5.13
N ARG A 446 0.28 -7.71 -4.92
CA ARG A 446 -0.51 -8.51 -5.89
C ARG A 446 -1.50 -7.67 -6.70
N THR A 447 -1.52 -6.35 -6.51
CA THR A 447 -2.43 -5.46 -7.22
C THR A 447 -2.06 -5.40 -8.70
N THR A 448 -3.05 -5.52 -9.58
CA THR A 448 -2.85 -5.48 -11.03
C THR A 448 -3.74 -4.44 -11.70
N LYS A 449 -3.31 -3.94 -12.87
CA LYS A 449 -4.12 -3.04 -13.70
C LYS A 449 -5.48 -3.64 -14.04
N ARG A 450 -5.55 -4.95 -14.30
CA ARG A 450 -6.81 -5.66 -14.58
C ARG A 450 -7.80 -5.54 -13.43
N MET A 451 -7.34 -5.67 -12.18
CA MET A 451 -8.21 -5.48 -11.02
C MET A 451 -8.69 -4.04 -10.92
N TYR A 452 -7.79 -3.07 -11.10
CA TYR A 452 -8.09 -1.65 -11.13
C TYR A 452 -9.15 -1.28 -12.20
N ASP A 453 -9.02 -1.81 -13.41
CA ASP A 453 -9.96 -1.57 -14.51
C ASP A 453 -11.30 -2.31 -14.34
N SER A 454 -11.36 -3.35 -13.50
CA SER A 454 -12.51 -4.26 -13.43
C SER A 454 -13.71 -3.70 -12.66
N TYR A 455 -13.49 -2.83 -11.67
CA TYR A 455 -14.52 -2.22 -10.85
C TYR A 455 -14.83 -0.79 -11.31
N TRP A 456 -16.05 -0.32 -11.07
CA TRP A 456 -16.46 1.08 -11.30
C TRP A 456 -15.95 1.65 -12.63
N ARG A 457 -16.31 0.99 -13.73
CA ARG A 457 -15.75 1.27 -15.07
C ARG A 457 -16.10 2.66 -15.60
N GLN A 458 -17.16 3.25 -15.08
CA GLN A 458 -17.72 4.55 -15.45
C GLN A 458 -17.14 5.68 -14.59
N PHE A 459 -16.50 5.34 -13.47
CA PHE A 459 -15.91 6.32 -12.56
C PHE A 459 -14.57 6.81 -13.09
N LYS A 460 -14.28 8.07 -12.78
CA LYS A 460 -13.04 8.74 -13.16
C LYS A 460 -11.86 8.12 -12.42
N HIS A 461 -10.68 8.25 -13.01
CA HIS A 461 -9.43 7.82 -12.37
C HIS A 461 -9.19 8.57 -11.04
N SER A 462 -9.57 9.85 -10.93
CA SER A 462 -9.53 10.59 -9.66
C SER A 462 -10.40 9.95 -8.59
N GLU A 463 -11.63 9.51 -8.90
CA GLU A 463 -12.49 8.82 -7.94
C GLU A 463 -11.88 7.50 -7.47
N LYS A 464 -11.19 6.77 -8.36
CA LYS A 464 -10.45 5.56 -7.98
C LYS A 464 -9.21 5.87 -7.12
N VAL A 465 -8.53 7.00 -7.35
CA VAL A 465 -7.46 7.48 -6.45
C VAL A 465 -8.04 7.83 -5.08
N HIS A 466 -9.21 8.48 -5.03
CA HIS A 466 -9.91 8.76 -3.78
C HIS A 466 -10.24 7.48 -2.99
N VAL A 467 -10.66 6.41 -3.66
CA VAL A 467 -10.80 5.08 -3.02
C VAL A 467 -9.46 4.65 -2.40
N ASN A 468 -8.35 4.72 -3.13
CA ASN A 468 -7.03 4.34 -2.59
C ASN A 468 -6.61 5.20 -1.38
N LEU A 469 -7.00 6.49 -1.33
CA LEU A 469 -6.78 7.33 -0.15
C LEU A 469 -7.58 6.83 1.06
N LEU A 470 -8.87 6.52 0.88
CA LEU A 470 -9.72 5.95 1.93
C LEU A 470 -9.17 4.62 2.45
N LEU A 471 -8.74 3.73 1.55
CA LEU A 471 -8.16 2.43 1.92
C LEU A 471 -6.85 2.57 2.69
N MET A 472 -5.98 3.48 2.25
CA MET A 472 -4.72 3.78 2.92
C MET A 472 -4.97 4.28 4.35
N GLU A 473 -5.85 5.26 4.53
CA GLU A 473 -6.13 5.82 5.86
C GLU A 473 -6.86 4.85 6.78
N ALA A 474 -7.84 4.10 6.27
CA ALA A 474 -8.53 3.07 7.04
C ALA A 474 -7.55 1.99 7.53
N ARG A 475 -6.64 1.55 6.66
CA ARG A 475 -5.60 0.60 7.03
C ARG A 475 -4.67 1.17 8.12
N MET A 476 -4.16 2.38 7.91
CA MET A 476 -3.27 3.02 8.90
C MET A 476 -3.96 3.17 10.26
N GLN A 477 -5.22 3.61 10.26
CA GLN A 477 -5.98 3.77 11.50
C GLN A 477 -6.19 2.44 12.21
N ALA A 478 -6.55 1.36 11.50
CA ALA A 478 -6.70 0.03 12.09
C ALA A 478 -5.39 -0.45 12.75
N GLU A 479 -4.26 -0.35 12.06
CA GLU A 479 -2.94 -0.71 12.58
C GLU A 479 -2.60 0.08 13.86
N LEU A 480 -2.82 1.40 13.85
CA LEU A 480 -2.58 2.27 15.00
C LEU A 480 -3.49 1.93 16.18
N LEU A 481 -4.78 1.69 15.96
CA LEU A 481 -5.71 1.38 17.06
C LEU A 481 -5.27 0.12 17.84
N TYR A 482 -4.82 -0.93 17.14
CA TYR A 482 -4.35 -2.14 17.80
C TYR A 482 -3.09 -1.92 18.63
N VAL A 483 -2.08 -1.26 18.08
CA VAL A 483 -0.82 -1.04 18.80
C VAL A 483 -0.97 -0.02 19.93
N LEU A 484 -1.75 1.04 19.73
CA LEU A 484 -2.02 2.03 20.77
C LEU A 484 -2.82 1.44 21.93
N ARG A 485 -3.80 0.58 21.64
CA ARG A 485 -4.51 -0.20 22.67
C ARG A 485 -3.56 -1.09 23.46
N ALA A 486 -2.60 -1.74 22.79
CA ALA A 486 -1.57 -2.54 23.48
C ALA A 486 -0.64 -1.68 24.34
N ILE A 487 -0.27 -0.47 23.89
CA ILE A 487 0.51 0.50 24.67
C ILE A 487 -0.29 0.98 25.89
N THR A 488 -1.57 1.33 25.74
CA THR A 488 -2.43 1.70 26.86
C THR A 488 -2.50 0.58 27.90
N ARG A 489 -2.69 -0.67 27.47
CA ARG A 489 -2.71 -1.86 28.35
C ARG A 489 -1.36 -2.17 29.02
N HIS A 490 -0.26 -1.64 28.49
CA HIS A 490 1.05 -1.74 29.13
C HIS A 490 1.22 -0.66 30.22
N LEU A 491 0.62 0.51 30.02
CA LEU A 491 0.68 1.64 30.95
C LEU A 491 -0.25 1.49 32.16
N THR A 492 -1.32 0.71 32.02
CA THR A 492 -2.28 0.34 33.08
C THR A 492 -1.95 -1.04 33.63
#